data_AF-A0AA38SNM6-F1
#
_entry.id   AF-A0AA38SNM6-F1
#
_cell.length_a   1.000
_cell.length_b   1.000
_cell.length_c   1.000
_cell.angle_alpha   90.00
_cell.angle_beta   90.00
_cell.angle_gamma   90.00
#
_symmetry.space_group_name_H-M   'P 1'
#
loop_
_entity.id
_entity.type
_entity.pdbx_description
1 polymer ?
#
loop_
_entity_poly.entity_id
_entity_poly.type
_entity_poly.pdbx_seq_one_letter_code
_entity_poly.pdbx_strand_id
1 'polypeptide(L)'
;MAKKNSKISDFFFLVNNVVNVVGGSCKRRDMLRGQQNAKVFEALNSGEILSGRGLNQETSLSRAGATRWGSHYGTLVSLIALFPSVIDVLQMIDEEGLTHEQKSEARLLSNSLHSFDFVFCLHFMKMILGITDELSQALQKKEQDIVNSMELVGVCKNQLQKLRVENDRWDSLLNQVVVVCDKHDIDVCNMDEMFSLPGRSRRKAPQMTNLHHFVLSYFALSLIYNL
;
A
#
# COMPACT_ATOMS: atom_id res chain seq x y z
N MET A 1 17.76 5.81 -6.95
CA MET A 1 18.15 4.82 -7.98
C MET A 1 17.35 3.54 -7.74
N ALA A 2 16.15 3.46 -8.34
CA ALA A 2 15.15 2.39 -8.13
C ALA A 2 15.08 1.44 -9.35
N LYS A 3 16.23 1.02 -9.90
CA LYS A 3 16.28 0.40 -11.24
C LYS A 3 16.32 -1.13 -11.30
N LYS A 4 16.05 -1.88 -10.22
CA LYS A 4 16.11 -3.36 -10.27
C LYS A 4 15.12 -4.13 -9.38
N ASN A 5 13.97 -3.55 -9.06
CA ASN A 5 12.79 -4.33 -8.68
C ASN A 5 11.59 -3.85 -9.49
N SER A 6 11.27 -4.56 -10.58
CA SER A 6 10.15 -4.21 -11.46
C SER A 6 8.85 -4.14 -10.68
N LYS A 7 8.60 -5.08 -9.75
CA LYS A 7 7.35 -5.13 -8.99
C LYS A 7 7.13 -3.94 -8.07
N ILE A 8 8.15 -3.52 -7.32
CA ILE A 8 8.04 -2.33 -6.46
C ILE A 8 7.87 -1.06 -7.31
N SER A 9 8.56 -0.99 -8.45
CA SER A 9 8.40 0.11 -9.41
C SER A 9 6.98 0.15 -9.98
N ASP A 10 6.46 -1.00 -10.41
CA ASP A 10 5.12 -1.16 -10.97
C ASP A 10 4.06 -0.82 -9.91
N PHE A 11 4.27 -1.23 -8.66
CA PHE A 11 3.42 -0.87 -7.53
C PHE A 11 3.34 0.65 -7.34
N PHE A 12 4.48 1.36 -7.24
CA PHE A 12 4.44 2.81 -7.05
C PHE A 12 3.92 3.54 -8.29
N PHE A 13 4.12 2.99 -9.49
CA PHE A 13 3.50 3.48 -10.71
C PHE A 13 1.97 3.40 -10.62
N LEU A 14 1.42 2.25 -10.20
CA LEU A 14 -0.01 2.07 -9.97
C LEU A 14 -0.54 3.03 -8.90
N VAL A 15 0.12 3.13 -7.74
CA VAL A 15 -0.26 4.06 -6.66
C VAL A 15 -0.31 5.50 -7.19
N ASN A 16 0.69 5.94 -7.95
CA ASN A 16 0.71 7.27 -8.52
C ASN A 16 -0.44 7.49 -9.51
N ASN A 17 -0.76 6.50 -10.35
CA ASN A 17 -1.89 6.59 -11.28
C ASN A 17 -3.22 6.67 -10.54
N VAL A 18 -3.43 5.88 -9.48
CA VAL A 18 -4.63 5.99 -8.62
C VAL A 18 -4.76 7.40 -8.05
N VAL A 19 -3.70 7.92 -7.43
CA VAL A 19 -3.70 9.27 -6.86
C VAL A 19 -3.99 10.33 -7.92
N ASN A 20 -3.49 10.15 -9.14
CA ASN A 20 -3.72 11.09 -10.23
C ASN A 20 -5.13 11.00 -10.82
N VAL A 21 -5.66 9.79 -11.00
CA VAL A 21 -7.00 9.59 -11.54
C VAL A 21 -8.03 10.06 -10.51
N VAL A 22 -7.92 9.66 -9.26
CA VAL A 22 -8.87 10.00 -8.19
C VAL A 22 -8.68 11.44 -7.69
N GLY A 23 -7.42 11.88 -7.52
CA GLY A 23 -7.09 13.19 -6.96
C GLY A 23 -6.90 14.32 -7.98
N GLY A 24 -6.88 14.00 -9.29
CA GLY A 24 -6.46 14.94 -10.34
C GLY A 24 -7.45 16.04 -10.70
N SER A 25 -8.69 16.01 -10.19
CA SER A 25 -9.68 17.07 -10.42
C SER A 25 -10.44 17.44 -9.15
N CYS A 26 -10.96 18.67 -9.08
CA CYS A 26 -11.82 19.09 -7.97
C CYS A 26 -13.04 18.17 -7.83
N LYS A 27 -13.72 17.89 -8.95
CA LYS A 27 -14.90 16.99 -8.98
C LYS A 27 -14.61 15.64 -8.33
N ARG A 28 -13.52 14.97 -8.72
CA ARG A 28 -13.20 13.62 -8.20
C ARG A 28 -12.75 13.65 -6.74
N ARG A 29 -12.07 14.71 -6.31
CA ARG A 29 -11.75 14.92 -4.89
C ARG A 29 -13.02 15.11 -4.04
N ASP A 30 -14.00 15.85 -4.55
CA ASP A 30 -15.28 16.02 -3.86
C ASP A 30 -16.10 14.72 -3.84
N MET A 31 -16.04 13.91 -4.90
CA MET A 31 -16.60 12.55 -4.90
C MET A 31 -15.94 11.68 -3.83
N LEU A 32 -14.60 11.69 -3.74
CA LEU A 32 -13.86 10.93 -2.73
C LEU A 32 -14.25 11.33 -1.30
N ARG A 33 -14.36 12.64 -1.05
CA ARG A 33 -14.84 13.17 0.24
C ARG A 33 -16.27 12.72 0.54
N GLY A 34 -17.14 12.79 -0.45
CA GLY A 34 -18.54 12.34 -0.34
C GLY A 34 -18.62 10.88 0.07
N GLN A 35 -17.90 10.01 -0.62
CA GLN A 35 -17.86 8.56 -0.31
C GLN A 35 -17.26 8.31 1.08
N GLN A 36 -16.16 8.97 1.42
CA GLN A 36 -15.55 8.81 2.73
C GLN A 36 -16.50 9.24 3.86
N ASN A 37 -17.19 10.37 3.69
CA ASN A 37 -18.15 10.87 4.66
C ASN A 37 -19.34 9.92 4.83
N ALA A 38 -19.84 9.34 3.74
CA ALA A 38 -20.91 8.34 3.78
C ALA A 38 -20.46 7.10 4.58
N LYS A 39 -19.27 6.56 4.31
CA LYS A 39 -18.73 5.40 5.03
C LYS A 39 -18.48 5.68 6.51
N VAL A 40 -17.98 6.87 6.85
CA VAL A 40 -17.84 7.30 8.25
C VAL A 40 -19.21 7.41 8.93
N PHE A 41 -20.21 7.96 8.24
CA PHE A 41 -21.56 8.08 8.79
C PHE A 41 -22.21 6.70 9.01
N GLU A 42 -22.06 5.76 8.07
CA GLU A 42 -22.53 4.38 8.21
C GLU A 42 -21.85 3.68 9.39
N ALA A 43 -20.53 3.77 9.50
CA ALA A 43 -19.76 3.17 10.59
C ALA A 43 -20.11 3.79 11.97
N LEU A 44 -20.49 5.07 12.01
CA LEU A 44 -21.01 5.71 13.23
C LEU A 44 -22.38 5.14 13.61
N ASN A 45 -23.27 4.95 12.64
CA ASN A 45 -24.61 4.42 12.87
C ASN A 45 -24.60 2.93 13.24
N SER A 46 -23.67 2.14 12.71
CA SER A 46 -23.48 0.74 13.07
C SER A 46 -22.76 0.56 14.41
N GLY A 47 -22.18 1.62 14.97
CA GLY A 47 -21.40 1.58 16.19
C GLY A 47 -20.00 0.99 16.01
N GLU A 48 -19.53 0.81 14.78
CA GLU A 48 -18.17 0.36 14.46
C GLU A 48 -17.11 1.39 14.89
N ILE A 49 -17.44 2.68 14.81
CA ILE A 49 -16.57 3.76 15.23
C ILE A 49 -17.29 4.73 16.18
N LEU A 50 -16.51 5.37 17.05
CA LEU A 50 -17.02 6.35 18.00
C LEU A 50 -16.97 7.77 17.41
N SER A 51 -17.91 8.60 17.84
CA SER A 51 -17.87 10.04 17.63
C SER A 51 -17.01 10.71 18.71
N GLY A 52 -16.23 11.71 18.32
CA GLY A 52 -15.38 12.45 19.27
C GLY A 52 -14.60 13.58 18.59
N ARG A 53 -14.20 14.59 19.38
CA ARG A 53 -13.41 15.71 18.88
C ARG A 53 -12.04 15.20 18.41
N GLY A 54 -11.76 15.36 17.12
CA GLY A 54 -10.52 14.91 16.49
C GLY A 54 -10.56 13.47 15.95
N LEU A 55 -11.66 12.74 16.12
CA LEU A 55 -11.86 11.44 15.48
C LEU A 55 -12.41 11.61 14.06
N ASN A 56 -12.12 10.65 13.19
CA ASN A 56 -12.66 10.55 11.83
C ASN A 56 -12.40 11.80 10.97
N GLN A 57 -11.26 12.47 11.20
CA GLN A 57 -10.88 13.67 10.45
C GLN A 57 -10.75 13.37 8.95
N GLU A 58 -11.12 14.35 8.14
CA GLU A 58 -10.98 14.27 6.69
C GLU A 58 -9.53 14.00 6.32
N THR A 59 -9.32 12.94 5.54
CA THR A 59 -8.03 12.55 5.01
C THR A 59 -8.05 12.71 3.49
N SER A 60 -6.91 13.06 2.88
CA SER A 60 -6.79 13.24 1.44
C SER A 60 -5.68 12.41 0.84
N LEU A 61 -5.81 12.10 -0.46
CA LEU A 61 -4.73 11.49 -1.23
C LEU A 61 -3.74 12.58 -1.66
N SER A 62 -2.57 12.60 -1.00
CA SER A 62 -1.45 13.44 -1.42
C SER A 62 -0.56 12.69 -2.40
N ARG A 63 -0.12 13.37 -3.46
CA ARG A 63 0.91 12.84 -4.36
C ARG A 63 2.26 12.84 -3.66
N ALA A 64 2.96 11.70 -3.67
CA ALA A 64 4.31 11.62 -3.18
C ALA A 64 5.26 12.46 -4.05
N GLY A 65 6.17 13.19 -3.42
CA GLY A 65 7.25 13.89 -4.11
C GLY A 65 8.35 12.91 -4.50
N ALA A 66 8.85 13.01 -5.73
CA ALA A 66 9.82 12.07 -6.30
C ALA A 66 11.13 11.88 -5.51
N THR A 67 11.43 12.76 -4.55
CA THR A 67 12.69 12.79 -3.80
C THR A 67 12.52 12.53 -2.29
N ARG A 68 11.31 12.27 -1.78
CA ARG A 68 11.07 12.18 -0.33
C ARG A 68 10.29 10.93 0.04
N TRP A 69 10.98 9.90 0.53
CA TRP A 69 10.38 8.64 0.99
C TRP A 69 9.27 8.82 2.04
N GLY A 70 9.38 9.81 2.93
CA GLY A 70 8.30 10.12 3.90
C GLY A 70 6.99 10.56 3.24
N SER A 71 7.05 11.20 2.06
CA SER A 71 5.83 11.51 1.30
C SER A 71 5.19 10.27 0.67
N HIS A 72 6.00 9.29 0.25
CA HIS A 72 5.49 7.99 -0.18
C HIS A 72 4.79 7.26 0.96
N TYR A 73 5.38 7.26 2.17
CA TYR A 73 4.75 6.69 3.36
C TYR A 73 3.38 7.32 3.63
N GLY A 74 3.31 8.65 3.66
CA GLY A 74 2.06 9.39 3.83
C GLY A 74 1.00 9.04 2.78
N THR A 75 1.39 8.95 1.50
CA THR A 75 0.49 8.52 0.42
C THR A 75 -0.07 7.11 0.65
N LEU A 76 0.77 6.14 1.05
CA LEU A 76 0.30 4.77 1.31
C LEU A 76 -0.64 4.71 2.51
N VAL A 77 -0.34 5.45 3.58
CA VAL A 77 -1.21 5.56 4.76
C VAL A 77 -2.57 6.15 4.39
N SER A 78 -2.59 7.25 3.64
CA SER A 78 -3.84 7.84 3.14
C SER A 78 -4.60 6.90 2.21
N LEU A 79 -3.90 6.18 1.32
CA LEU A 79 -4.53 5.24 0.40
C LEU A 79 -5.18 4.07 1.16
N ILE A 80 -4.55 3.54 2.20
CA ILE A 80 -5.13 2.50 3.06
C ILE A 80 -6.36 3.03 3.79
N ALA A 81 -6.28 4.24 4.36
CA ALA A 81 -7.41 4.85 5.07
C ALA A 81 -8.63 5.12 4.16
N LEU A 82 -8.37 5.46 2.90
CA LEU A 82 -9.38 5.81 1.91
C LEU A 82 -9.69 4.66 0.93
N PHE A 83 -9.14 3.46 1.15
CA PHE A 83 -9.17 2.37 0.17
C PHE A 83 -10.58 2.05 -0.34
N PRO A 84 -11.60 1.83 0.52
CA PRO A 84 -12.95 1.60 0.05
C PRO A 84 -13.51 2.79 -0.76
N SER A 85 -13.23 4.03 -0.37
CA SER A 85 -13.75 5.22 -1.05
C SER A 85 -13.07 5.46 -2.40
N VAL A 86 -11.80 5.07 -2.52
CA VAL A 86 -11.03 5.09 -3.77
C VAL A 86 -11.61 4.13 -4.79
N ILE A 87 -11.98 2.90 -4.38
CA ILE A 87 -12.62 1.91 -5.25
C ILE A 87 -13.94 2.47 -5.80
N ASP A 88 -14.80 3.03 -4.95
CA ASP A 88 -16.08 3.60 -5.39
C ASP A 88 -15.89 4.74 -6.40
N VAL A 89 -14.90 5.62 -6.17
CA VAL A 89 -14.59 6.70 -7.13
C VAL A 89 -14.09 6.16 -8.46
N LEU A 90 -13.27 5.11 -8.46
CA LEU A 90 -12.86 4.45 -9.71
C LEU A 90 -14.05 3.83 -10.43
N GLN A 91 -14.96 3.18 -9.70
CA GLN A 91 -16.18 2.62 -10.29
C GLN A 91 -17.08 3.70 -10.90
N MET A 92 -17.31 4.81 -10.18
CA MET A 92 -18.07 5.95 -10.72
C MET A 92 -17.42 6.54 -11.97
N ILE A 93 -16.08 6.58 -12.06
CA ILE A 93 -15.38 7.05 -13.27
C ILE A 93 -15.54 6.04 -14.42
N ASP A 94 -15.57 4.74 -14.15
CA ASP A 94 -15.83 3.72 -15.18
C ASP A 94 -17.26 3.86 -15.76
N GLU A 95 -18.25 4.12 -14.90
CA GLU A 95 -19.64 4.28 -15.29
C GLU A 95 -19.91 5.63 -15.99
N GLU A 96 -19.43 6.73 -15.42
CA GLU A 96 -19.77 8.11 -15.82
C GLU A 96 -18.65 8.85 -16.57
N GLY A 97 -17.52 8.20 -16.84
CA GLY A 97 -16.38 8.82 -17.52
C GLY A 97 -16.76 9.48 -18.85
N LEU A 98 -16.16 10.64 -19.16
CA LEU A 98 -16.50 11.41 -20.35
C LEU A 98 -15.94 10.77 -21.63
N THR A 99 -14.83 10.04 -21.51
CA THR A 99 -14.16 9.38 -22.62
C THR A 99 -13.95 7.90 -22.34
N HIS A 100 -13.86 7.10 -23.40
CA HIS A 100 -13.60 5.67 -23.27
C HIS A 100 -12.25 5.39 -22.58
N GLU A 101 -11.25 6.23 -22.80
CA GLU A 101 -9.93 6.11 -22.16
C GLU A 101 -10.02 6.29 -20.65
N GLN A 102 -10.80 7.28 -20.18
CA GLN A 102 -11.00 7.50 -18.74
C GLN A 102 -11.68 6.30 -18.07
N LYS A 103 -12.69 5.74 -18.73
CA LYS A 103 -13.42 4.56 -18.24
C LYS A 103 -12.49 3.34 -18.18
N SER A 104 -11.79 3.08 -19.28
CA SER A 104 -10.82 1.99 -19.38
C SER A 104 -9.71 2.09 -18.33
N GLU A 105 -9.13 3.28 -18.15
CA GLU A 105 -8.10 3.52 -17.14
C GLU A 105 -8.63 3.26 -15.72
N ALA A 106 -9.82 3.77 -15.38
CA ALA A 106 -10.42 3.56 -14.08
C ALA A 106 -10.71 2.08 -13.80
N ARG A 107 -11.22 1.34 -14.80
CA ARG A 107 -11.45 -0.11 -14.71
C ARG A 107 -10.17 -0.89 -14.48
N LEU A 108 -9.11 -0.58 -15.23
CA LEU A 108 -7.81 -1.24 -15.09
C LEU A 108 -7.19 -0.99 -13.71
N LEU A 109 -7.30 0.24 -13.20
CA LEU A 109 -6.85 0.58 -11.85
C LEU A 109 -7.68 -0.13 -10.78
N SER A 110 -9.01 -0.16 -10.93
CA SER A 110 -9.90 -0.87 -10.01
C SER A 110 -9.55 -2.36 -9.92
N ASN A 111 -9.40 -3.03 -11.06
CA ASN A 111 -8.99 -4.43 -11.13
C ASN A 111 -7.61 -4.67 -10.50
N SER A 112 -6.68 -3.72 -10.66
CA SER A 112 -5.35 -3.82 -10.06
C SER A 112 -5.42 -3.70 -8.54
N LEU A 113 -6.27 -2.81 -8.02
CA LEU A 113 -6.45 -2.58 -6.58
C LEU A 113 -7.19 -3.76 -5.92
N HIS A 114 -8.10 -4.38 -6.65
CA HIS A 114 -8.84 -5.58 -6.25
C HIS A 114 -8.03 -6.87 -6.48
N SER A 115 -6.72 -6.82 -6.22
CA SER A 115 -5.83 -7.98 -6.31
C SER A 115 -5.06 -8.18 -5.02
N PHE A 116 -4.88 -9.45 -4.64
CA PHE A 116 -4.07 -9.82 -3.49
C PHE A 116 -2.65 -9.24 -3.58
N ASP A 117 -2.02 -9.31 -4.76
CA ASP A 117 -0.68 -8.77 -5.01
C ASP A 117 -0.56 -7.29 -4.64
N PHE A 118 -1.57 -6.49 -5.02
CA PHE A 118 -1.58 -5.06 -4.72
C PHE A 118 -1.75 -4.80 -3.22
N VAL A 119 -2.73 -5.45 -2.58
CA VAL A 119 -2.99 -5.29 -1.14
C VAL A 119 -1.77 -5.74 -0.33
N PHE A 120 -1.20 -6.88 -0.67
CA PHE A 120 0.02 -7.39 -0.04
C PHE A 120 1.17 -6.37 -0.18
N CYS A 121 1.42 -5.89 -1.40
CA CYS A 121 2.50 -4.95 -1.66
C CYS A 121 2.27 -3.60 -0.96
N LEU A 122 1.01 -3.13 -0.87
CA LEU A 122 0.62 -1.92 -0.17
C LEU A 122 0.95 -1.99 1.33
N HIS A 123 0.54 -3.07 1.99
CA HIS A 123 0.82 -3.27 3.42
C HIS A 123 2.30 -3.54 3.69
N PHE A 124 2.97 -4.32 2.83
CA PHE A 124 4.40 -4.57 2.92
C PHE A 124 5.21 -3.27 2.80
N MET A 125 4.93 -2.45 1.78
CA MET A 125 5.63 -1.19 1.58
C MET A 125 5.30 -0.17 2.66
N LYS A 126 4.07 -0.14 3.20
CA LYS A 126 3.73 0.68 4.37
C LYS A 126 4.63 0.32 5.55
N MET A 127 4.82 -0.97 5.83
CA MET A 127 5.64 -1.42 6.96
C MET A 127 7.12 -1.05 6.80
N ILE A 128 7.70 -1.28 5.62
CA ILE A 128 9.10 -0.91 5.33
C ILE A 128 9.28 0.60 5.41
N LEU A 129 8.40 1.37 4.75
CA LEU A 129 8.50 2.83 4.74
C LEU A 129 8.24 3.42 6.12
N GLY A 130 7.34 2.85 6.93
CA GLY A 130 7.08 3.30 8.30
C GLY A 130 8.32 3.24 9.19
N ILE A 131 9.07 2.13 9.17
CA ILE A 131 10.33 2.00 9.91
C ILE A 131 11.34 3.06 9.45
N THR A 132 11.49 3.24 8.13
CA THR A 132 12.45 4.24 7.61
C THR A 132 12.00 5.68 7.84
N ASP A 133 10.68 5.93 7.90
CA ASP A 133 10.12 7.24 8.17
C ASP A 133 10.28 7.62 9.65
N GLU A 134 10.08 6.68 10.58
CA GLU A 134 10.39 6.87 12.01
C GLU A 134 11.86 7.26 12.22
N LEU A 135 12.80 6.54 11.58
CA LEU A 135 14.21 6.89 11.60
C LEU A 135 14.45 8.30 11.02
N SER A 136 13.87 8.58 9.85
CA SER A 136 14.01 9.87 9.17
C SER A 136 13.53 11.03 10.04
N GLN A 137 12.38 10.89 10.70
CA GLN A 137 11.85 11.89 11.62
C GLN A 137 12.72 12.04 12.87
N ALA A 138 13.21 10.94 13.43
CA ALA A 138 14.08 10.97 14.59
C ALA A 138 15.42 11.66 14.31
N LEU A 139 16.03 11.39 13.15
CA LEU A 139 17.28 12.04 12.72
C LEU A 139 17.11 13.53 12.36
N GLN A 140 15.90 13.98 12.02
CA GLN A 140 15.62 15.38 11.71
C GLN A 140 15.40 16.26 12.96
N LYS A 141 15.40 15.68 14.16
CA LYS A 141 15.28 16.45 15.40
C LYS A 141 16.53 17.31 15.63
N LYS A 142 16.32 18.55 16.05
CA LYS A 142 17.41 19.54 16.25
C LYS A 142 18.43 19.14 17.31
N GLU A 143 18.03 18.30 18.25
CA GLU A 143 18.83 17.92 19.44
C GLU A 143 19.65 16.65 19.23
N GLN A 144 19.77 16.17 17.99
CA GLN A 144 20.38 14.88 17.71
C GLN A 144 21.91 14.96 17.64
N ASP A 145 22.60 14.15 18.44
CA ASP A 145 24.05 13.94 18.35
C ASP A 145 24.41 12.68 17.54
N ILE A 146 25.70 12.53 17.21
CA ILE A 146 26.19 11.44 16.37
C ILE A 146 26.06 10.06 17.04
N VAL A 147 26.21 9.97 18.36
CA VAL A 147 26.13 8.71 19.10
C VAL A 147 24.69 8.21 19.12
N ASN A 148 23.75 9.08 19.47
CA ASN A 148 22.32 8.79 19.45
C ASN A 148 21.83 8.50 18.02
N SER A 149 22.34 9.22 17.02
CA SER A 149 22.05 8.93 15.60
C SER A 149 22.46 7.51 15.20
N MET A 150 23.66 7.07 15.62
CA MET A 150 24.14 5.72 15.35
C MET A 150 23.30 4.65 16.04
N GLU A 151 22.83 4.92 17.26
CA GLU A 151 21.91 4.04 17.97
C GLU A 151 20.57 3.90 17.22
N LEU A 152 19.97 5.02 16.77
CA LEU A 152 18.74 5.00 15.98
C LEU A 152 18.89 4.20 14.67
N VAL A 153 20.01 4.36 13.97
CA VAL A 153 20.32 3.56 12.77
C VAL A 153 20.42 2.08 13.13
N GLY A 154 21.04 1.74 14.27
CA GLY A 154 21.09 0.38 14.80
C GLY A 154 19.71 -0.21 15.07
N VAL A 155 18.81 0.56 15.70
CA VAL A 155 17.42 0.16 15.97
C VAL A 155 16.66 -0.08 14.68
N CYS A 156 16.72 0.85 13.72
CA CYS A 156 16.07 0.71 12.41
C CYS A 156 16.57 -0.53 11.66
N LYS A 157 17.90 -0.73 11.62
CA LYS A 157 18.52 -1.91 11.00
C LYS A 157 18.03 -3.20 11.66
N ASN A 158 17.96 -3.25 13.00
CA ASN A 158 17.47 -4.41 13.72
C ASN A 158 16.00 -4.68 13.37
N GLN A 159 15.13 -3.66 13.39
CA GLN A 159 13.72 -3.81 13.01
C GLN A 159 13.56 -4.35 11.57
N LEU A 160 14.35 -3.85 10.61
CA LEU A 160 14.36 -4.34 9.23
C LEU A 160 14.90 -5.78 9.11
N GLN A 161 15.91 -6.15 9.89
CA GLN A 161 16.43 -7.52 9.94
C GLN A 161 15.42 -8.50 10.56
N LYS A 162 14.70 -8.08 11.61
CA LYS A 162 13.64 -8.88 12.22
C LYS A 162 12.53 -9.19 11.24
N LEU A 163 12.15 -8.24 10.39
CA LEU A 163 11.19 -8.51 9.32
C LEU A 163 11.64 -9.69 8.44
N ARG A 164 12.95 -9.84 8.18
CA ARG A 164 13.49 -10.92 7.34
C ARG A 164 13.55 -12.28 8.02
N VAL A 165 13.79 -12.32 9.34
CA VAL A 165 14.16 -13.55 10.06
C VAL A 165 13.04 -14.08 10.94
N GLU A 166 12.20 -13.19 11.47
CA GLU A 166 11.12 -13.56 12.38
C GLU A 166 9.84 -13.86 11.58
N ASN A 167 9.46 -15.14 11.53
CA ASN A 167 8.22 -15.59 10.89
C ASN A 167 6.99 -14.87 11.47
N ASP A 168 6.98 -14.56 12.78
CA ASP A 168 5.87 -13.88 13.43
C ASP A 168 5.51 -12.52 12.80
N ARG A 169 6.50 -11.76 12.32
CA ARG A 169 6.23 -10.46 11.65
C ARG A 169 5.66 -10.66 10.24
N TRP A 170 6.10 -11.70 9.55
CA TRP A 170 5.52 -12.11 8.28
C TRP A 170 4.08 -12.58 8.45
N ASP A 171 3.83 -13.45 9.43
CA ASP A 171 2.51 -13.98 9.72
C ASP A 171 1.56 -12.85 10.14
N SER A 172 2.04 -11.90 10.95
CA SER A 172 1.27 -10.70 11.28
C SER A 172 0.93 -9.85 10.05
N LEU A 173 1.85 -9.68 9.11
CA LEU A 173 1.58 -8.96 7.87
C LEU A 173 0.55 -9.71 7.03
N LEU A 174 0.73 -11.02 6.86
CA LEU A 174 -0.18 -11.86 6.08
C LEU A 174 -1.58 -11.85 6.67
N ASN A 175 -1.72 -12.02 7.99
CA ASN A 175 -3.00 -11.94 8.68
C ASN A 175 -3.69 -10.58 8.46
N GLN A 176 -2.94 -9.47 8.52
CA GLN A 176 -3.50 -8.15 8.20
C GLN A 176 -3.99 -8.08 6.75
N VAL A 177 -3.24 -8.61 5.79
CA VAL A 177 -3.62 -8.63 4.38
C VAL A 177 -4.85 -9.50 4.17
N VAL A 178 -4.93 -10.69 4.77
CA VAL A 178 -6.10 -11.58 4.69
C VAL A 178 -7.35 -10.88 5.23
N VAL A 179 -7.27 -10.26 6.42
CA VAL A 179 -8.41 -9.51 6.99
C VAL A 179 -8.89 -8.39 6.07
N VAL A 180 -7.97 -7.67 5.42
CA VAL A 180 -8.31 -6.61 4.47
C VAL A 180 -8.91 -7.21 3.20
N CYS A 181 -8.37 -8.31 2.69
CA CYS A 181 -8.90 -9.02 1.53
C CYS A 181 -10.32 -9.52 1.79
N ASP A 182 -10.56 -10.19 2.92
CA ASP A 182 -11.88 -10.69 3.33
C ASP A 182 -12.89 -9.54 3.45
N LYS A 183 -12.48 -8.41 4.04
CA LYS A 183 -13.32 -7.21 4.17
C LYS A 183 -13.73 -6.61 2.81
N HIS A 184 -12.90 -6.78 1.78
CA HIS A 184 -13.09 -6.19 0.47
C HIS A 184 -13.46 -7.22 -0.61
N ASP A 185 -13.80 -8.44 -0.22
CA ASP A 185 -14.15 -9.55 -1.13
C ASP A 185 -13.06 -9.79 -2.19
N ILE A 186 -11.79 -9.74 -1.76
CA ILE A 186 -10.62 -10.00 -2.61
C ILE A 186 -10.17 -11.43 -2.37
N ASP A 187 -10.05 -12.20 -3.45
CA ASP A 187 -9.55 -13.58 -3.39
C ASP A 187 -8.14 -13.64 -2.77
N VAL A 188 -8.02 -14.40 -1.68
CA VAL A 188 -6.75 -14.59 -0.98
C VAL A 188 -5.88 -15.62 -1.72
N CYS A 189 -4.63 -15.26 -1.98
CA CYS A 189 -3.67 -16.17 -2.60
C CYS A 189 -3.29 -17.31 -1.64
N ASN A 190 -3.47 -18.56 -2.06
CA ASN A 190 -3.04 -19.73 -1.30
C ASN A 190 -1.50 -19.80 -1.26
N MET A 191 -0.90 -19.62 -0.08
CA MET A 191 0.55 -19.56 0.09
C MET A 191 1.27 -20.89 -0.17
N ASP A 192 0.56 -22.02 -0.03
CA ASP A 192 1.10 -23.37 -0.22
C ASP A 192 1.00 -23.83 -1.68
N GLU A 193 0.20 -23.15 -2.50
CA GLU A 193 0.08 -23.45 -3.93
C GLU A 193 1.34 -23.09 -4.73
N MET A 194 1.52 -23.83 -5.83
CA MET A 194 2.61 -23.58 -6.77
C MET A 194 2.38 -22.26 -7.52
N PHE A 195 3.37 -21.38 -7.45
CA PHE A 195 3.35 -20.09 -8.10
C PHE A 195 3.24 -20.24 -9.62
N SER A 196 2.21 -19.60 -10.19
CA SER A 196 1.93 -19.61 -11.62
C SER A 196 2.02 -18.19 -12.17
N LEU A 197 2.87 -17.98 -13.18
CA LEU A 197 2.94 -16.71 -13.89
C LEU A 197 1.78 -16.57 -14.88
N PRO A 198 1.00 -15.47 -14.83
CA PRO A 198 -0.02 -15.19 -15.84
C PRO A 198 0.59 -15.22 -17.25
N GLY A 199 -0.06 -15.96 -18.17
CA GLY A 199 0.37 -16.04 -19.57
C GLY A 199 1.56 -16.96 -19.88
N ARG A 200 2.12 -17.70 -18.90
CA ARG A 200 3.14 -18.72 -19.15
C ARG A 200 2.58 -20.13 -18.99
N SER A 201 3.03 -21.05 -19.85
CA SER A 201 2.71 -22.47 -19.71
C SER A 201 3.18 -23.01 -18.36
N ARG A 202 2.31 -23.73 -17.65
CA ARG A 202 2.63 -24.45 -16.40
C ARG A 202 3.86 -25.37 -16.54
N ARG A 203 4.17 -25.85 -17.76
CA ARG A 203 5.35 -26.69 -18.05
C ARG A 203 6.69 -25.96 -17.90
N LYS A 204 6.70 -24.63 -17.87
CA LYS A 204 7.90 -23.78 -17.66
C LYS A 204 7.79 -22.93 -16.39
N ALA A 205 6.84 -23.22 -15.51
CA ALA A 205 6.68 -22.48 -14.27
C ALA A 205 7.83 -22.79 -13.29
N PRO A 206 8.36 -21.81 -12.54
CA PRO A 206 9.27 -22.08 -11.44
C PRO A 206 8.63 -23.08 -10.47
N GLN A 207 9.38 -24.09 -10.00
CA GLN A 207 8.93 -24.97 -8.91
C GLN A 207 9.06 -24.23 -7.59
N MET A 208 8.18 -23.26 -7.35
CA MET A 208 8.23 -22.38 -6.20
C MET A 208 6.83 -22.15 -5.69
N THR A 209 6.62 -22.19 -4.37
CA THR A 209 5.31 -21.87 -3.79
C THR A 209 5.03 -20.37 -3.84
N ASN A 210 3.78 -19.96 -3.72
CA ASN A 210 3.39 -18.56 -3.58
C ASN A 210 4.12 -17.91 -2.39
N LEU A 211 4.24 -18.60 -1.25
CA LEU A 211 5.02 -18.13 -0.11
C LEU A 211 6.46 -17.76 -0.51
N HIS A 212 7.17 -18.70 -1.15
CA HIS A 212 8.54 -18.45 -1.59
C HIS A 212 8.60 -17.31 -2.62
N HIS A 213 7.60 -17.21 -3.49
CA HIS A 213 7.50 -16.13 -4.45
C HIS A 213 7.40 -14.75 -3.78
N PHE A 214 6.48 -14.57 -2.83
CA PHE A 214 6.31 -13.28 -2.16
C PHE A 214 7.51 -12.96 -1.26
N VAL A 215 8.02 -13.93 -0.51
CA VAL A 215 9.23 -13.74 0.31
C VAL A 215 10.41 -13.32 -0.57
N LEU A 216 10.72 -14.04 -1.64
CA LEU A 216 11.85 -13.66 -2.50
C LEU A 216 11.61 -12.36 -3.29
N SER A 217 10.39 -12.13 -3.80
CA SER A 217 10.05 -10.95 -4.60
C SER A 217 10.08 -9.64 -3.80
N TYR A 218 9.73 -9.70 -2.51
CA TYR A 218 9.55 -8.51 -1.69
C TYR A 218 10.60 -8.37 -0.58
N PHE A 219 11.05 -9.47 0.06
CA PHE A 219 12.06 -9.43 1.14
C PHE A 219 13.51 -9.44 0.65
N ALA A 220 13.86 -10.27 -0.33
CA ALA A 220 15.24 -10.33 -0.81
C ALA A 220 15.66 -9.03 -1.53
N LEU A 221 14.69 -8.25 -2.02
CA LEU A 221 14.90 -7.07 -2.84
C LEU A 221 14.74 -5.73 -2.09
N SER A 222 14.03 -5.68 -0.96
CA SER A 222 13.88 -4.42 -0.19
C SER A 222 15.14 -4.02 0.60
N LEU A 223 16.04 -4.97 0.86
CA LEU A 223 17.23 -4.78 1.72
C LEU A 223 18.57 -4.73 0.97
N ILE A 224 18.63 -5.06 -0.32
CA ILE A 224 19.84 -4.79 -1.14
C ILE A 224 19.99 -3.28 -1.42
N TYR A 225 18.93 -2.49 -1.23
CA TYR A 225 18.89 -1.07 -1.61
C TYR A 225 18.83 -0.08 -0.44
N ASN A 226 18.78 -0.54 0.82
CA ASN A 226 18.58 0.33 1.99
C ASN A 226 19.67 0.18 3.08
N LEU A 227 20.85 -0.34 2.74
CA LEU A 227 22.08 -0.22 3.54
C LEU A 227 23.23 0.23 2.64
#